data_AF-A0A840V4M6-F1
#
_entry.id   AF-A0A840V4M6-F1
#
_cell.length_a   1.000
_cell.length_b   1.000
_cell.length_c   1.000
_cell.angle_alpha   90.00
_cell.angle_beta   90.00
_cell.angle_gamma   90.00
#
_symmetry.space_group_name_H-M   'P 1'
#
loop_
_entity.id
_entity.type
_entity.pdbx_description
1 polymer ?
#
loop_
_entity_poly.entity_id
_entity_poly.type
_entity_poly.pdbx_seq_one_letter_code
_entity_poly.pdbx_strand_id
1 'polypeptide(L)'
;MKIEDLEKLESEGLETLTSIERRRFLQLGMAVTGVYLGGTVLSLTSVRDAQAADIVPEVGRYPYNPHYAMVIREKFCIDCERCKEACVKTNNVPVYGFRTTILERRRTVAGGAFETIFMPVLCNQCNRPPCVRVCPTTATWKDEKTGIIVMKPDRCIGCKTCMTACPYNARYFKEETRAVDKCDFCWESRLSKGEKTTACSEACPADVRVFGDLADTKSRVFELLHTPETIVWVLRPEVGALPNVYYVNV
;
A
#
# COMPACT_ATOMS: atom_id res chain seq x y z
N MET A 1 -19.68 31.40 -27.26
CA MET A 1 -20.98 31.31 -26.56
C MET A 1 -21.31 32.70 -26.05
N LYS A 2 -22.41 33.32 -26.51
CA LYS A 2 -22.76 34.69 -26.10
C LYS A 2 -23.49 34.63 -24.76
N ILE A 3 -23.12 35.51 -23.83
CA ILE A 3 -23.68 35.53 -22.47
C ILE A 3 -25.17 35.90 -22.50
N GLU A 4 -25.58 36.79 -23.42
CA GLU A 4 -26.98 37.19 -23.62
C GLU A 4 -27.92 36.03 -23.99
N ASP A 5 -27.37 34.94 -24.53
CA ASP A 5 -28.14 33.74 -24.87
C ASP A 5 -28.33 32.82 -23.66
N LEU A 6 -27.45 32.89 -22.65
CA LEU A 6 -27.56 32.13 -21.40
C LEU A 6 -28.58 32.76 -20.45
N GLU A 7 -28.69 34.08 -20.43
CA GLU A 7 -29.63 34.82 -19.56
C GLU A 7 -31.10 34.65 -19.97
N LYS A 8 -31.35 34.15 -21.20
CA LYS A 8 -32.69 33.82 -21.70
C LYS A 8 -33.10 32.38 -21.42
N LEU A 9 -32.21 31.55 -20.88
CA LEU A 9 -32.53 30.18 -20.52
C LEU A 9 -33.30 30.15 -19.21
N GLU A 10 -34.42 29.42 -19.18
CA GLU A 10 -35.15 29.19 -17.94
C GLU A 10 -34.30 28.37 -16.97
N SER A 11 -34.40 28.71 -15.68
CA SER A 11 -33.70 27.99 -14.62
C SER A 11 -34.23 26.56 -14.49
N GLU A 12 -33.41 25.57 -14.86
CA GLU A 12 -33.65 24.14 -14.65
C GLU A 12 -33.41 23.70 -13.19
N GLY A 13 -33.58 24.62 -12.23
CA GLY A 13 -33.48 24.29 -10.81
C GLY A 13 -34.53 23.27 -10.41
N LEU A 14 -34.21 22.38 -9.47
CA LEU A 14 -35.14 21.34 -9.01
C LEU A 14 -36.52 21.90 -8.64
N GLU A 15 -36.55 23.11 -8.06
CA GLU A 15 -37.74 23.88 -7.66
C GLU A 15 -38.81 24.03 -8.77
N THR A 16 -38.42 24.16 -10.04
CA THR A 16 -39.32 24.44 -11.17
C THR A 16 -39.97 23.19 -11.76
N LEU A 17 -39.47 21.99 -11.43
CA LEU A 17 -39.99 20.72 -11.93
C LEU A 17 -41.16 20.23 -11.10
N THR A 18 -42.22 19.76 -11.78
CA THR A 18 -43.36 19.13 -11.11
C THR A 18 -42.95 17.83 -10.42
N SER A 19 -43.70 17.42 -9.39
CA SER A 19 -43.42 16.18 -8.65
C SER A 19 -43.43 14.93 -9.55
N ILE A 20 -44.22 14.97 -10.64
CA ILE A 20 -44.29 13.90 -11.66
C ILE A 20 -43.00 13.86 -12.47
N GLU A 21 -42.48 15.00 -12.92
CA GLU A 21 -41.23 15.07 -13.68
C GLU A 21 -40.02 14.67 -12.84
N ARG A 22 -39.97 15.08 -11.57
CA ARG A 22 -38.92 14.64 -10.64
C ARG A 22 -38.94 13.11 -10.44
N ARG A 23 -40.13 12.51 -10.28
CA ARG A 23 -40.28 11.05 -10.19
C ARG A 23 -39.84 10.37 -11.48
N ARG A 24 -40.19 10.94 -12.63
CA ARG A 24 -39.81 10.40 -13.94
C ARG A 24 -38.30 10.47 -14.16
N PHE A 25 -37.66 11.57 -13.78
CA PHE A 25 -36.20 11.74 -13.79
C PHE A 25 -35.51 10.74 -12.86
N LEU A 26 -36.00 10.54 -11.63
CA LEU A 26 -35.47 9.53 -10.71
C LEU A 26 -35.67 8.10 -11.22
N GLN A 27 -36.82 7.79 -11.83
CA GLN A 27 -37.07 6.51 -12.47
C GLN A 27 -36.14 6.27 -13.65
N LEU A 28 -35.89 7.29 -14.48
CA LEU A 28 -34.94 7.22 -15.58
C LEU A 28 -33.51 7.06 -15.05
N GLY A 29 -33.14 7.79 -13.99
CA GLY A 29 -31.87 7.66 -13.30
C GLY A 29 -31.65 6.27 -12.73
N MET A 30 -32.66 5.68 -12.08
CA MET A 30 -32.64 4.30 -11.56
C MET A 30 -32.65 3.25 -12.67
N ALA A 31 -33.30 3.51 -13.80
CA ALA A 31 -33.24 2.63 -14.97
C ALA A 31 -31.87 2.70 -15.64
N VAL A 32 -31.28 3.90 -15.78
CA VAL A 32 -29.95 4.09 -16.36
C VAL A 32 -28.86 3.54 -15.43
N THR A 33 -28.92 3.80 -14.13
CA THR A 33 -28.02 3.14 -13.16
C THR A 33 -28.30 1.65 -13.05
N GLY A 34 -29.54 1.18 -13.17
CA GLY A 34 -29.88 -0.25 -13.22
C GLY A 34 -29.43 -0.94 -14.51
N VAL A 35 -29.26 -0.21 -15.61
CA VAL A 35 -28.74 -0.72 -16.90
C VAL A 35 -27.21 -0.64 -16.93
N TYR A 36 -26.59 0.38 -16.33
CA TYR A 36 -25.12 0.45 -16.14
C TYR A 36 -24.61 -0.42 -14.98
N LEU A 37 -25.47 -0.71 -13.99
CA LEU A 37 -25.28 -1.69 -12.92
C LEU A 37 -26.22 -2.88 -13.14
N GLY A 38 -26.20 -3.44 -14.36
CA GLY A 38 -26.93 -4.64 -14.80
C GLY A 38 -27.89 -5.22 -13.78
N GLY A 39 -29.18 -4.90 -13.95
CA GLY A 39 -30.33 -5.51 -13.28
C GLY A 39 -30.46 -7.00 -13.55
N THR A 40 -29.49 -7.75 -13.01
CA THR A 40 -29.48 -9.15 -12.58
C THR A 40 -28.42 -9.36 -11.47
N VAL A 41 -27.70 -8.31 -11.04
CA VAL A 41 -26.70 -8.37 -9.95
C VAL A 41 -27.21 -7.63 -8.69
N LEU A 42 -28.46 -7.87 -8.30
CA LEU A 42 -28.67 -8.06 -6.86
C LEU A 42 -27.92 -9.34 -6.54
N SER A 43 -26.71 -9.18 -5.97
CA SER A 43 -25.78 -10.24 -5.59
C SER A 43 -26.49 -11.26 -4.68
N LEU A 44 -27.22 -12.19 -5.29
CA LEU A 44 -27.64 -13.49 -4.76
C LEU A 44 -26.57 -14.54 -5.03
N THR A 45 -25.49 -14.18 -5.74
CA THR A 45 -24.21 -14.60 -5.19
C THR A 45 -24.13 -13.92 -3.83
N SER A 46 -24.37 -14.71 -2.79
CA SER A 46 -23.66 -14.51 -1.54
C SER A 46 -22.26 -14.01 -1.89
N VAL A 47 -21.70 -13.18 -1.03
CA VAL A 47 -20.25 -13.04 -0.96
C VAL A 47 -19.73 -14.45 -0.69
N ARG A 48 -19.62 -15.26 -1.75
CA ARG A 48 -19.16 -16.63 -1.80
C ARG A 48 -17.69 -16.39 -1.56
N ASP A 49 -17.35 -16.56 -0.30
CA ASP A 49 -16.00 -16.52 0.17
C ASP A 49 -15.32 -15.15 0.03
N ALA A 50 -15.86 -14.15 0.73
CA ALA A 50 -14.93 -13.31 1.49
C ALA A 50 -14.45 -14.15 2.68
N GLN A 51 -13.75 -15.25 2.38
CA GLN A 51 -12.86 -15.86 3.35
C GLN A 51 -11.96 -14.72 3.80
N ALA A 52 -11.84 -14.55 5.11
CA ALA A 52 -10.77 -13.75 5.66
C ALA A 52 -9.51 -14.27 4.97
N ALA A 53 -8.97 -13.49 4.02
CA ALA A 53 -7.75 -13.90 3.35
C ALA A 53 -6.74 -14.08 4.47
N ASP A 54 -6.22 -15.29 4.63
CA ASP A 54 -5.17 -15.55 5.60
C ASP A 54 -4.09 -14.49 5.40
N ILE A 55 -3.62 -13.92 6.50
CA ILE A 55 -2.70 -12.77 6.48
C ILE A 55 -1.48 -13.12 5.64
N VAL A 56 -1.02 -14.37 5.73
CA VAL A 56 0.02 -14.96 4.90
C VAL A 56 -0.66 -15.80 3.80
N PRO A 57 -0.29 -15.63 2.51
CA PRO A 57 -0.82 -16.45 1.43
C PRO A 57 -0.52 -17.94 1.64
N GLU A 58 -1.43 -18.81 1.19
CA GLU A 58 -1.23 -20.26 1.20
C GLU A 58 0.06 -20.66 0.46
N VAL A 59 0.78 -21.64 1.02
CA VAL A 59 2.03 -22.14 0.45
C VAL A 59 1.83 -22.62 -0.99
N GLY A 60 2.66 -22.11 -1.89
CA GLY A 60 2.61 -22.42 -3.32
C GLY A 60 1.59 -21.61 -4.13
N ARG A 61 0.80 -20.75 -3.49
CA ARG A 61 -0.16 -19.84 -4.15
C ARG A 61 0.30 -18.39 -4.03
N TYR A 62 1.40 -18.06 -4.71
CA TYR A 62 1.92 -16.70 -4.77
C TYR A 62 1.60 -16.04 -6.11
N PRO A 63 1.20 -14.75 -6.12
CA PRO A 63 0.92 -14.04 -7.36
C PRO A 63 2.16 -13.75 -8.23
N TYR A 64 3.36 -13.90 -7.66
CA TYR A 64 4.65 -13.60 -8.30
C TYR A 64 5.71 -14.62 -7.86
N ASN A 65 6.74 -14.82 -8.68
CA ASN A 65 7.89 -15.66 -8.35
C ASN A 65 9.18 -15.04 -8.96
N PRO A 66 10.08 -14.45 -8.16
CA PRO A 66 10.07 -14.38 -6.69
C PRO A 66 8.89 -13.61 -6.08
N HIS A 67 8.45 -14.02 -4.89
CA HIS A 67 7.50 -13.28 -4.06
C HIS A 67 8.24 -12.52 -2.95
N TYR A 68 8.85 -11.38 -3.29
CA TYR A 68 9.61 -10.61 -2.31
C TYR A 68 8.73 -10.10 -1.16
N ALA A 69 9.18 -10.38 0.05
CA ALA A 69 8.55 -9.97 1.28
C ALA A 69 9.58 -9.53 2.33
N MET A 70 9.11 -8.82 3.34
CA MET A 70 9.92 -8.44 4.50
C MET A 70 9.18 -8.80 5.78
N VAL A 71 9.88 -9.45 6.71
CA VAL A 71 9.42 -9.72 8.07
C VAL A 71 10.08 -8.71 9.01
N ILE A 72 9.27 -8.08 9.86
CA ILE A 72 9.67 -7.11 10.87
C ILE A 72 9.54 -7.76 12.25
N ARG A 73 10.68 -8.05 12.88
CA ARG A 73 10.79 -8.59 14.23
C ARG A 73 10.79 -7.45 15.23
N GLU A 74 9.61 -6.88 15.48
CA GLU A 74 9.47 -5.57 16.16
C GLU A 74 10.10 -5.53 17.56
N LYS A 75 10.09 -6.67 18.29
CA LYS A 75 10.60 -6.75 19.67
C LYS A 75 12.10 -6.47 19.79
N PHE A 76 12.86 -6.62 18.71
CA PHE A 76 14.30 -6.39 18.69
C PHE A 76 14.65 -4.96 18.26
N CYS A 77 13.66 -4.16 17.87
CA CYS A 77 13.90 -2.79 17.46
C CYS A 77 14.14 -1.90 18.68
N ILE A 78 15.29 -1.22 18.70
CA ILE A 78 15.69 -0.25 19.73
C ILE A 78 15.80 1.17 19.18
N ASP A 79 15.22 1.43 18.00
CA ASP A 79 15.29 2.71 17.30
C ASP A 79 16.70 3.30 17.13
N CYS A 80 17.68 2.45 16.80
CA CYS A 80 19.05 2.90 16.52
C CYS A 80 19.22 3.65 15.18
N GLU A 81 18.14 3.84 14.42
CA GLU A 81 18.05 4.52 13.12
C GLU A 81 18.98 4.06 11.97
N ARG A 82 19.89 3.11 12.18
CA ARG A 82 20.82 2.58 11.15
C ARG A 82 20.13 2.16 9.85
N CYS A 83 18.94 1.60 9.96
CA CYS A 83 18.15 1.20 8.80
C CYS A 83 17.62 2.39 7.97
N LYS A 84 17.35 3.54 8.61
CA LYS A 84 16.97 4.80 7.95
C LYS A 84 18.20 5.38 7.24
N GLU A 85 19.33 5.49 7.94
CA GLU A 85 20.59 6.01 7.40
C GLU A 85 21.08 5.21 6.19
N ALA A 86 21.08 3.88 6.28
CA ALA A 86 21.46 3.02 5.17
C ALA A 86 20.54 3.18 3.97
N CYS A 87 19.23 3.36 4.21
CA CYS A 87 18.26 3.59 3.15
C CYS A 87 18.50 4.94 2.44
N VAL A 88 18.75 6.00 3.22
CA VAL A 88 19.07 7.34 2.72
C VAL A 88 20.32 7.30 1.84
N LYS A 89 21.42 6.73 2.37
CA LYS A 89 22.69 6.62 1.66
C LYS A 89 22.59 5.79 0.38
N THR A 90 21.90 4.66 0.43
CA THR A 90 21.83 3.72 -0.71
C THR A 90 20.95 4.24 -1.84
N ASN A 91 19.88 4.98 -1.52
CA ASN A 91 18.86 5.39 -2.48
C ASN A 91 18.86 6.90 -2.77
N ASN A 92 19.85 7.65 -2.26
CA ASN A 92 19.95 9.10 -2.42
C ASN A 92 18.65 9.83 -2.06
N VAL A 93 18.10 9.48 -0.89
CA VAL A 93 16.89 10.11 -0.35
C VAL A 93 17.27 11.49 0.18
N PRO A 94 16.56 12.57 -0.20
CA PRO A 94 16.85 13.90 0.31
C PRO A 94 16.52 14.00 1.80
N VAL A 95 17.08 14.99 2.49
CA VAL A 95 16.96 15.16 3.96
C VAL A 95 15.51 15.25 4.45
N TYR A 96 14.62 15.83 3.65
CA TYR A 96 13.18 15.94 3.96
C TYR A 96 12.36 14.70 3.55
N GLY A 97 12.97 13.78 2.79
CA GLY A 97 12.34 12.59 2.26
C GLY A 97 12.50 11.38 3.17
N PHE A 98 11.74 10.32 2.87
CA PHE A 98 11.87 9.06 3.58
C PHE A 98 11.41 7.88 2.73
N ARG A 99 12.07 6.74 2.88
CA ARG A 99 11.61 5.44 2.34
C ARG A 99 11.27 4.45 3.45
N THR A 100 11.68 4.74 4.68
CA THR A 100 11.30 4.02 5.90
C THR A 100 11.41 4.96 7.10
N THR A 101 10.59 4.72 8.12
CA THR A 101 10.64 5.42 9.41
C THR A 101 10.40 4.43 10.55
N ILE A 102 10.53 4.87 11.79
CA ILE A 102 10.27 4.07 13.00
C ILE A 102 9.22 4.82 13.81
N LEU A 103 8.10 4.14 14.09
CA LEU A 103 7.04 4.69 14.91
C LEU A 103 7.28 4.29 16.37
N GLU A 104 7.08 5.22 17.29
CA GLU A 104 7.15 4.96 18.73
C GLU A 104 5.72 4.86 19.29
N ARG A 105 5.46 3.81 20.06
CA ARG A 105 4.23 3.66 20.86
C ARG A 105 4.59 3.39 22.30
N ARG A 106 4.10 4.22 23.22
CA ARG A 106 4.18 3.98 24.66
C ARG A 106 2.91 3.31 25.16
N ARG A 107 3.06 2.25 25.94
CA ARG A 107 1.98 1.51 26.59
C ARG A 107 2.19 1.53 28.10
N THR A 108 1.17 1.91 28.86
CA THR A 108 1.18 1.75 30.32
C THR A 108 1.03 0.26 30.66
N VAL A 109 1.93 -0.22 31.51
CA VAL A 109 1.90 -1.58 32.07
C VAL A 109 1.53 -1.53 33.56
N ALA A 110 1.31 -2.68 34.16
CA ALA A 110 0.90 -2.78 35.56
C ALA A 110 1.90 -2.05 36.49
N GLY A 111 1.38 -1.43 37.55
CA GLY A 111 2.20 -0.71 38.53
C GLY A 111 2.67 0.68 38.08
N GLY A 112 2.13 1.24 36.99
CA GLY A 112 2.45 2.59 36.53
C GLY A 112 3.74 2.70 35.71
N ALA A 113 4.37 1.56 35.38
CA ALA A 113 5.50 1.52 34.45
C ALA A 113 5.03 1.68 33.00
N PHE A 114 5.97 2.00 32.11
CA PHE A 114 5.72 2.14 30.67
C PHE A 114 6.62 1.20 29.88
N GLU A 115 6.04 0.60 28.84
CA GLU A 115 6.74 -0.13 27.79
C GLU A 115 6.74 0.75 26.53
N THR A 116 7.90 0.87 25.89
CA THR A 116 8.04 1.58 24.60
C THR A 116 8.27 0.56 23.50
N ILE A 117 7.42 0.59 22.48
CA ILE A 117 7.48 -0.28 21.31
C ILE A 117 7.91 0.56 20.13
N PHE A 118 8.98 0.13 19.46
CA PHE A 118 9.47 0.73 18.22
C PHE A 118 9.05 -0.13 17.05
N MET A 119 8.29 0.46 16.13
CA MET A 119 7.71 -0.23 14.97
C MET A 119 8.28 0.37 13.68
N PRO A 120 9.28 -0.29 13.06
CA PRO A 120 9.80 0.14 11.78
C PRO A 120 8.74 -0.04 10.68
N VAL A 121 8.43 1.04 9.96
CA VAL A 121 7.44 1.05 8.87
C VAL A 121 8.06 1.51 7.55
N LEU A 122 7.54 0.99 6.45
CA LEU A 122 7.98 1.28 5.08
C LEU A 122 6.84 0.99 4.09
N CYS A 123 7.12 1.13 2.79
CA CYS A 123 6.16 0.69 1.77
C CYS A 123 5.91 -0.81 1.88
N ASN A 124 4.64 -1.20 2.05
CA ASN A 124 4.22 -2.58 2.26
C ASN A 124 4.25 -3.47 1.00
N GLN A 125 4.68 -2.95 -0.16
CA GLN A 125 4.72 -3.68 -1.45
C GLN A 125 3.48 -4.52 -1.74
N CYS A 126 2.31 -3.95 -1.46
CA CYS A 126 0.99 -4.58 -1.53
C CYS A 126 0.74 -5.39 -2.81
N ASN A 127 0.09 -6.55 -2.71
CA ASN A 127 -0.39 -7.36 -3.85
C ASN A 127 -1.66 -6.78 -4.49
N ARG A 128 -2.48 -6.04 -3.72
CA ARG A 128 -3.61 -5.26 -4.25
C ARG A 128 -3.40 -3.75 -4.03
N PRO A 129 -2.39 -3.14 -4.67
CA PRO A 129 -1.95 -1.79 -4.34
C PRO A 129 -2.97 -0.71 -4.74
N PRO A 130 -3.59 0.03 -3.79
CA PRO A 130 -4.47 1.15 -4.13
C PRO A 130 -3.71 2.26 -4.87
N CYS A 131 -2.46 2.50 -4.47
CA CYS A 131 -1.59 3.52 -5.07
C CYS A 131 -1.29 3.31 -6.57
N VAL A 132 -1.30 2.07 -7.07
CA VAL A 132 -1.14 1.77 -8.50
C VAL A 132 -2.45 2.03 -9.26
N ARG A 133 -3.59 1.57 -8.73
CA ARG A 133 -4.91 1.72 -9.35
C ARG A 133 -5.32 3.18 -9.58
N VAL A 134 -4.83 4.09 -8.75
CA VAL A 134 -5.18 5.52 -8.84
C VAL A 134 -4.21 6.35 -9.70
N CYS A 135 -3.14 5.76 -10.24
CA CYS A 135 -2.15 6.52 -10.99
C CYS A 135 -2.59 6.72 -12.45
N PRO A 136 -2.94 7.95 -12.87
CA PRO A 136 -3.52 8.18 -14.21
C PRO A 136 -2.50 7.96 -15.34
N THR A 137 -1.21 8.13 -15.06
CA THR A 137 -0.13 8.00 -16.06
C THR A 137 0.62 6.67 -15.96
N THR A 138 0.19 5.75 -15.09
CA THR A 138 0.89 4.49 -14.82
C THR A 138 2.37 4.68 -14.42
N ALA A 139 2.70 5.82 -13.79
CA ALA A 139 4.04 6.10 -13.29
C ALA A 139 4.45 5.18 -12.14
N THR A 140 3.49 4.66 -11.38
CA THR A 140 3.72 3.58 -10.41
C THR A 140 2.95 2.35 -10.86
N TRP A 141 3.63 1.21 -10.92
CA TRP A 141 3.03 -0.07 -11.30
C TRP A 141 3.59 -1.17 -10.41
N LYS A 142 2.89 -2.31 -10.38
CA LYS A 142 3.37 -3.55 -9.76
C LYS A 142 4.10 -4.32 -10.86
N ASP A 143 5.38 -4.56 -10.70
CA ASP A 143 6.16 -5.34 -11.67
C ASP A 143 5.70 -6.80 -11.64
N GLU A 144 5.39 -7.36 -12.80
CA GLU A 144 4.83 -8.71 -12.92
C GLU A 144 5.86 -9.82 -12.67
N LYS A 145 7.15 -9.51 -12.87
CA LYS A 145 8.23 -10.48 -12.65
C LYS A 145 8.61 -10.58 -11.18
N THR A 146 8.80 -9.45 -10.52
CA THR A 146 9.32 -9.39 -9.14
C THR A 146 8.24 -9.21 -8.08
N GLY A 147 7.04 -8.78 -8.47
CA GLY A 147 6.02 -8.36 -7.53
C GLY A 147 6.37 -7.08 -6.76
N ILE A 148 7.41 -6.33 -7.14
CA ILE A 148 7.76 -5.07 -6.46
C ILE A 148 6.92 -3.94 -7.07
N ILE A 149 6.32 -3.10 -6.22
CA ILE A 149 5.73 -1.85 -6.70
C ILE A 149 6.88 -0.92 -6.99
N VAL A 150 6.96 -0.40 -8.20
CA VAL A 150 8.03 0.49 -8.67
C VAL A 150 7.45 1.86 -9.02
N MET A 151 8.34 2.82 -9.23
CA MET A 151 7.99 4.21 -9.53
C MET A 151 8.93 4.71 -10.62
N LYS A 152 8.40 5.17 -11.74
CA LYS A 152 9.18 5.76 -12.84
C LYS A 152 8.99 7.28 -12.81
N PRO A 153 10.01 8.05 -12.36
CA PRO A 153 9.91 9.50 -12.25
C PRO A 153 9.50 10.18 -13.57
N ASP A 154 10.05 9.73 -14.69
CA ASP A 154 9.79 10.32 -16.02
C ASP A 154 8.32 10.29 -16.46
N ARG A 155 7.51 9.39 -15.88
CA ARG A 155 6.07 9.29 -16.17
C ARG A 155 5.21 10.00 -15.13
N CYS A 156 5.80 10.44 -14.03
CA CYS A 156 5.08 11.03 -12.92
C CYS A 156 4.74 12.50 -13.23
N ILE A 157 3.45 12.82 -13.22
CA ILE A 157 2.97 14.21 -13.39
C ILE A 157 2.82 14.96 -12.06
N GLY A 158 3.28 14.37 -10.95
CA GLY A 158 3.24 15.01 -9.64
C GLY A 158 1.84 15.30 -9.07
N CYS A 159 0.80 14.58 -9.51
CA CYS A 159 -0.59 14.78 -9.04
C CYS A 159 -0.85 14.31 -7.59
N LYS A 160 0.10 13.59 -6.98
CA LYS A 160 0.07 13.11 -5.58
C LYS A 160 -1.09 12.17 -5.20
N THR A 161 -1.98 11.79 -6.14
CA THR A 161 -3.10 10.86 -5.87
C THR A 161 -2.64 9.53 -5.26
N CYS A 162 -1.50 9.00 -5.70
CA CYS A 162 -0.95 7.76 -5.16
C CYS A 162 -0.48 7.90 -3.69
N MET A 163 -0.11 9.10 -3.25
CA MET A 163 0.21 9.39 -1.84
C MET A 163 -1.06 9.33 -1.00
N THR A 164 -2.12 10.04 -1.41
CA THR A 164 -3.43 10.04 -0.74
C THR A 164 -4.05 8.64 -0.67
N ALA A 165 -3.89 7.83 -1.73
CA ALA A 165 -4.42 6.48 -1.76
C ALA A 165 -3.61 5.46 -0.95
N CYS A 166 -2.42 5.80 -0.46
CA CYS A 166 -1.61 4.89 0.34
C CYS A 166 -2.07 4.90 1.80
N PRO A 167 -2.61 3.79 2.34
CA PRO A 167 -3.14 3.75 3.72
C PRO A 167 -2.04 3.78 4.79
N TYR A 168 -0.77 3.78 4.36
CA TYR A 168 0.43 3.68 5.19
C TYR A 168 1.29 4.95 5.18
N ASN A 169 0.88 5.99 4.45
CA ASN A 169 1.69 7.20 4.23
C ASN A 169 3.14 6.90 3.78
N ALA A 170 3.33 5.83 3.01
CA ALA A 170 4.66 5.31 2.65
C ALA A 170 5.22 5.92 1.35
N ARG A 171 4.77 7.12 0.98
CA ARG A 171 5.13 7.83 -0.25
C ARG A 171 5.31 9.31 0.07
N TYR A 172 6.33 9.94 -0.52
CA TYR A 172 6.57 11.38 -0.39
C TYR A 172 6.79 12.00 -1.77
N PHE A 173 6.63 13.31 -1.89
CA PHE A 173 6.93 14.02 -3.14
C PHE A 173 8.39 14.49 -3.11
N LYS A 174 9.18 14.08 -4.09
CA LYS A 174 10.59 14.45 -4.25
C LYS A 174 10.65 15.67 -5.18
N GLU A 175 11.04 16.81 -4.62
CA GLU A 175 10.99 18.10 -5.30
C GLU A 175 11.98 18.16 -6.47
N GLU A 176 13.17 17.57 -6.33
CA GLU A 176 14.22 17.65 -7.35
C GLU A 176 13.82 16.94 -8.64
N THR A 177 13.10 15.81 -8.52
CA THR A 177 12.61 15.04 -9.67
C THR A 177 11.17 15.39 -10.05
N ARG A 178 10.52 16.28 -9.30
CA ARG A 178 9.09 16.62 -9.46
C ARG A 178 8.17 15.39 -9.50
N ALA A 179 8.56 14.35 -8.77
CA ALA A 179 7.93 13.03 -8.83
C ALA A 179 7.74 12.46 -7.42
N VAL A 180 6.75 11.59 -7.25
CA VAL A 180 6.59 10.84 -5.99
C VAL A 180 7.72 9.81 -5.88
N ASP A 181 8.23 9.61 -4.67
CA ASP A 181 9.19 8.57 -4.33
C ASP A 181 8.68 7.71 -3.16
N LYS A 182 9.21 6.49 -3.05
CA LYS A 182 8.85 5.48 -2.05
C LYS A 182 9.88 4.35 -1.99
N CYS A 183 9.82 3.54 -0.94
CA CYS A 183 10.59 2.29 -0.91
C CYS A 183 10.19 1.36 -2.08
N ASP A 184 11.20 0.74 -2.68
CA ASP A 184 11.14 -0.22 -3.80
C ASP A 184 11.89 -1.51 -3.44
N PHE A 185 12.05 -1.80 -2.15
CA PHE A 185 12.93 -2.88 -1.66
C PHE A 185 14.35 -2.83 -2.23
N CYS A 186 14.89 -1.63 -2.46
CA CYS A 186 16.22 -1.45 -3.06
C CYS A 186 16.35 -2.15 -4.41
N TRP A 187 15.27 -2.25 -5.20
CA TRP A 187 15.30 -2.90 -6.49
C TRP A 187 16.33 -2.25 -7.42
N GLU A 188 16.22 -0.93 -7.63
CA GLU A 188 17.12 -0.21 -8.55
C GLU A 188 18.54 -0.09 -8.02
N SER A 189 18.67 0.12 -6.71
CA SER A 189 19.97 0.36 -6.08
C SER A 189 20.78 -0.91 -5.86
N ARG A 190 20.12 -2.05 -5.59
CA ARG A 190 20.74 -3.32 -5.17
C ARG A 190 20.25 -4.55 -5.94
N LEU A 191 18.98 -4.95 -5.77
CA LEU A 191 18.52 -6.29 -6.18
C LEU A 191 18.66 -6.55 -7.69
N SER A 192 18.38 -5.53 -8.53
CA SER A 192 18.57 -5.62 -9.98
C SER A 192 20.04 -5.80 -10.41
N LYS A 193 21.00 -5.58 -9.50
CA LYS A 193 22.45 -5.74 -9.71
C LYS A 193 23.00 -7.04 -9.12
N GLY A 194 22.14 -7.95 -8.66
CA GLY A 194 22.53 -9.27 -8.14
C GLY A 194 22.73 -9.33 -6.62
N GLU A 195 22.54 -8.22 -5.91
CA GLU A 195 22.49 -8.21 -4.45
C GLU A 195 21.29 -9.02 -3.95
N LYS A 196 21.44 -9.75 -2.85
CA LYS A 196 20.38 -10.62 -2.31
C LYS A 196 19.54 -9.97 -1.22
N THR A 197 19.97 -8.84 -0.68
CA THR A 197 19.31 -8.17 0.44
C THR A 197 19.17 -6.66 0.24
N THR A 198 18.35 -6.03 1.08
CA THR A 198 18.12 -4.60 1.10
C THR A 198 19.09 -3.90 2.06
N ALA A 199 19.38 -2.62 1.81
CA ALA A 199 20.28 -1.85 2.67
C ALA A 199 19.79 -1.74 4.11
N CYS A 200 18.48 -1.62 4.32
CA CYS A 200 17.91 -1.52 5.66
C CYS A 200 17.94 -2.86 6.42
N SER A 201 17.87 -4.00 5.71
CA SER A 201 18.03 -5.33 6.30
C SER A 201 19.48 -5.58 6.69
N GLU A 202 20.42 -5.36 5.77
CA GLU A 202 21.85 -5.58 6.02
C GLU A 202 22.41 -4.67 7.13
N ALA A 203 21.96 -3.42 7.21
CA ALA A 203 22.45 -2.48 8.22
C ALA A 203 21.90 -2.72 9.64
N CYS A 204 20.92 -3.61 9.82
CA CYS A 204 20.27 -3.80 11.11
C CYS A 204 21.09 -4.76 11.99
N PRO A 205 21.70 -4.28 13.10
CA PRO A 205 22.52 -5.14 13.96
C PRO A 205 21.69 -6.17 14.74
N ALA A 206 20.39 -5.92 14.91
CA ALA A 206 19.48 -6.75 15.69
C ALA A 206 18.62 -7.68 14.81
N ASP A 207 18.90 -7.74 13.50
CA ASP A 207 18.17 -8.58 12.54
C ASP A 207 16.65 -8.36 12.59
N VAL A 208 16.23 -7.10 12.74
CA VAL A 208 14.80 -6.71 12.84
C VAL A 208 14.10 -6.82 11.49
N ARG A 209 14.80 -6.52 10.40
CA ARG A 209 14.24 -6.50 9.05
C ARG A 209 14.81 -7.67 8.27
N VAL A 210 14.02 -8.73 8.14
CA VAL A 210 14.40 -9.93 7.39
C VAL A 210 13.76 -9.85 6.00
N PHE A 211 14.58 -9.74 4.96
CA PHE A 211 14.13 -9.65 3.58
C PHE A 211 14.40 -10.95 2.82
N GLY A 212 13.50 -11.34 1.93
CA GLY A 212 13.68 -12.54 1.13
C GLY A 212 12.51 -12.87 0.22
N ASP A 213 12.61 -14.01 -0.45
CA ASP A 213 11.55 -14.57 -1.29
C ASP A 213 10.65 -15.48 -0.46
N LEU A 214 9.39 -15.10 -0.28
CA LEU A 214 8.40 -15.92 0.43
C LEU A 214 7.98 -17.16 -0.39
N ALA A 215 8.19 -17.18 -1.69
CA ALA A 215 7.93 -18.37 -2.51
C ALA A 215 9.00 -19.47 -2.34
N ASP A 216 10.18 -19.12 -1.84
CA ASP A 216 11.24 -20.08 -1.52
C ASP A 216 11.05 -20.61 -0.09
N THR A 217 10.69 -21.89 0.02
CA THR A 217 10.45 -22.57 1.32
C THR A 217 11.72 -22.70 2.18
N LYS A 218 12.90 -22.47 1.61
CA LYS A 218 14.18 -22.46 2.32
C LYS A 218 14.57 -21.05 2.78
N SER A 219 13.81 -20.02 2.44
CA SER A 219 14.13 -18.65 2.82
C SER A 219 13.83 -18.39 4.29
N ARG A 220 14.61 -17.50 4.90
CA ARG A 220 14.40 -17.07 6.29
C ARG A 220 13.03 -16.41 6.50
N VAL A 221 12.54 -15.72 5.48
CA VAL A 221 11.21 -15.12 5.48
C VAL A 221 10.13 -16.20 5.55
N PHE A 222 10.25 -17.27 4.76
CA PHE A 222 9.32 -18.39 4.81
C PHE A 222 9.34 -19.08 6.19
N GLU A 223 10.53 -19.38 6.71
CA GLU A 223 10.72 -20.01 8.02
C GLU A 223 10.03 -19.22 9.15
N LEU A 224 10.26 -17.90 9.21
CA LEU A 224 9.67 -17.04 10.24
C LEU A 224 8.15 -16.98 10.17
N LEU A 225 7.55 -16.97 8.96
CA LEU A 225 6.10 -16.86 8.81
C LEU A 225 5.34 -18.17 9.02
N HIS A 226 5.99 -19.32 8.85
CA HIS A 226 5.35 -20.64 8.97
C HIS A 226 5.74 -21.41 10.23
N THR A 227 6.47 -20.76 11.15
CA THR A 227 6.75 -21.34 12.48
C THR A 227 5.47 -21.31 13.32
N PRO A 228 4.97 -22.45 13.85
CA PRO A 228 3.64 -22.54 14.49
C PRO A 228 3.39 -21.58 15.65
N GLU A 229 4.43 -21.18 16.39
CA GLU A 229 4.32 -20.27 17.55
C GLU A 229 4.39 -18.78 17.17
N THR A 230 4.64 -18.48 15.89
CA THR A 230 4.79 -17.10 15.42
C THR A 230 3.44 -16.48 15.15
N ILE A 231 3.14 -15.40 15.86
CA ILE A 231 1.98 -14.55 15.60
C ILE A 231 2.38 -13.61 14.48
N VAL A 232 1.70 -13.71 13.34
CA VAL A 232 1.92 -12.85 12.17
C VAL A 232 0.78 -11.84 12.07
N TRP A 233 1.11 -10.58 11.84
CA TRP A 233 0.14 -9.56 11.47
C TRP A 233 0.67 -8.59 10.42
N VAL A 234 -0.24 -7.80 9.86
CA VAL A 234 0.07 -6.77 8.86
C VAL A 234 -0.59 -5.45 9.26
N LEU A 235 -0.12 -4.35 8.68
CA LEU A 235 -0.75 -3.05 8.92
C LEU A 235 -2.04 -2.92 8.12
N ARG A 236 -3.09 -2.43 8.80
CA ARG A 236 -4.38 -2.05 8.22
C ARG A 236 -5.00 -3.17 7.34
N PRO A 237 -5.16 -4.41 7.83
CA PRO A 237 -5.71 -5.52 7.04
C PRO A 237 -7.11 -5.20 6.47
N GLU A 238 -7.89 -4.37 7.17
CA GLU A 238 -9.26 -3.98 6.81
C GLU A 238 -9.36 -3.24 5.47
N VAL A 239 -8.26 -2.67 4.96
CA VAL A 239 -8.27 -1.96 3.66
C VAL A 239 -8.15 -2.89 2.45
N GLY A 240 -7.88 -4.18 2.67
CA GLY A 240 -7.78 -5.18 1.60
C GLY A 240 -6.64 -4.94 0.61
N ALA A 241 -5.56 -4.25 1.03
CA ALA A 241 -4.40 -4.00 0.16
C ALA A 241 -3.48 -5.21 0.00
N LEU A 242 -3.61 -6.24 0.84
CA LEU A 242 -2.78 -7.45 0.88
C LEU A 242 -1.26 -7.12 0.96
N PRO A 243 -0.76 -6.65 2.12
CA PRO A 243 0.65 -6.31 2.34
C PRO A 243 1.61 -7.50 2.17
N ASN A 244 2.84 -7.21 1.73
CA ASN A 244 3.98 -8.13 1.70
C ASN A 244 5.05 -7.77 2.76
N VAL A 245 4.67 -6.95 3.73
CA VAL A 245 5.47 -6.64 4.92
C VAL A 245 4.71 -7.14 6.12
N TYR A 246 5.30 -8.11 6.80
CA TYR A 246 4.71 -8.84 7.91
C TYR A 246 5.42 -8.45 9.20
N TYR A 247 4.68 -8.41 10.29
CA TYR A 247 5.20 -8.14 11.62
C TYR A 247 5.02 -9.40 12.46
N VAL A 248 6.02 -9.71 13.27
CA VAL A 248 6.03 -10.92 14.10
C VAL A 248 6.46 -10.62 15.52
N ASN A 249 6.03 -11.48 16.44
CA ASN A 249 6.30 -11.40 17.87
C ASN A 249 7.62 -12.07 18.30
N VAL A 250 8.45 -12.55 17.37
CA VAL A 250 9.67 -13.38 17.59
C VAL A 250 10.90 -12.90 16.82
#